data_AF-A0A2G6GKP0-F1
#
_entry.id   AF-A0A2G6GKP0-F1
#
_cell.length_a   1.000
_cell.length_b   1.000
_cell.length_c   1.000
_cell.angle_alpha   90.00
_cell.angle_beta   90.00
_cell.angle_gamma   90.00
#
_symmetry.space_group_name_H-M   'P 1'
#
loop_
_entity.id
_entity.type
_entity.pdbx_description
1 polymer ?
#
loop_
_entity_poly.entity_id
_entity_poly.type
_entity_poly.pdbx_seq_one_letter_code
_entity_poly.pdbx_strand_id
1 'polypeptide(L)'
;MSQNKRIGLAMGIVLVIVLVVTAVDTWRRNSMAAELNITPGSIPIYYGGNLIGGVVIAELESLPTVSFVDAEKGKTQEGWLLQDVFLLYLPTKELSPESQITVSSSSRGKTAVLTWAEVQNPDNNVLFDLSGAGTLKLVSTLENLDTRDEWVQDTDKIEIEP
;
A
#
# COMPACT_ATOMS: atom_id res chain seq x y z
N MET A 1 26.79 34.79 26.10
CA MET A 1 25.46 34.35 25.60
C MET A 1 24.90 33.35 26.61
N SER A 2 23.74 33.62 27.22
CA SER A 2 23.18 32.74 28.26
C SER A 2 22.67 31.42 27.65
N GLN A 3 22.76 30.34 28.42
CA GLN A 3 22.37 28.98 28.01
C GLN A 3 20.92 28.94 27.46
N ASN A 4 20.02 29.71 28.06
CA ASN A 4 18.62 29.83 27.61
C ASN A 4 18.49 30.44 26.21
N LYS A 5 19.36 31.40 25.84
CA LYS A 5 19.40 31.97 24.48
C LYS A 5 19.97 30.99 23.45
N ARG A 6 20.89 30.11 23.86
CA ARG A 6 21.46 29.06 23.00
C ARG A 6 20.46 27.93 22.75
N ILE A 7 19.71 27.51 23.79
CA ILE A 7 18.67 26.49 23.67
C ILE A 7 17.51 26.98 22.79
N GLY A 8 17.05 28.23 23.00
CA GLY A 8 16.00 28.81 22.16
C GLY A 8 16.40 28.91 20.69
N LEU A 9 17.67 29.26 20.41
CA LEU A 9 18.21 29.29 19.04
C LEU A 9 18.26 27.89 18.43
N ALA A 10 18.73 26.88 19.17
CA ALA A 10 18.81 25.50 18.69
C ALA A 10 17.42 24.92 18.39
N MET A 11 16.43 25.13 19.27
CA MET A 11 15.06 24.72 19.03
C MET A 11 14.45 25.42 17.81
N GLY A 12 14.71 26.72 17.63
CA GLY A 12 14.26 27.46 16.45
C GLY A 12 14.81 26.87 15.16
N ILE A 13 16.10 26.53 15.14
CA ILE A 13 16.75 25.90 13.97
C ILE A 13 16.15 24.53 13.66
N VAL A 14 15.96 23.68 14.69
CA VAL A 14 15.34 22.36 14.49
C VAL A 14 13.92 22.48 13.94
N LEU A 15 13.12 23.40 14.46
CA LEU A 15 11.74 23.60 14.02
C LEU A 15 11.66 24.09 12.57
N VAL A 16 12.58 24.97 12.17
CA VAL A 16 12.74 25.40 10.77
C VAL A 16 13.15 24.24 9.87
N ILE A 17 14.10 23.40 10.29
CA ILE A 17 14.53 22.23 9.50
C ILE A 17 13.37 21.26 9.30
N VAL A 18 12.61 20.96 10.36
CA VAL A 18 11.44 20.07 10.26
C VAL A 18 10.41 20.63 9.29
N LEU A 19 10.11 21.93 9.33
CA LEU A 19 9.18 22.58 8.41
C LEU A 19 9.67 22.55 6.95
N VAL A 20 10.98 22.74 6.72
CA VAL A 20 11.55 22.70 5.37
C VAL A 20 11.51 21.27 4.81
N VAL A 21 11.89 20.28 5.61
CA VAL A 21 11.88 18.88 5.19
C VAL A 21 10.46 18.43 4.85
N THR A 22 9.46 18.76 5.68
CA THR A 22 8.06 18.42 5.39
C THR A 22 7.54 19.15 4.14
N ALA A 23 7.85 20.43 3.96
CA ALA A 23 7.44 21.18 2.77
C ALA A 23 8.03 20.59 1.48
N VAL A 24 9.33 20.26 1.48
CA VAL A 24 10.01 19.64 0.32
C VAL A 24 9.43 18.26 0.02
N ASP A 25 9.19 17.46 1.05
CA ASP A 25 8.66 16.10 0.91
C ASP A 25 7.20 16.10 0.42
N THR A 26 6.36 17.02 0.90
CA THR A 26 5.00 17.21 0.37
C THR A 26 5.01 17.69 -1.08
N TRP A 27 5.90 18.64 -1.43
CA TRP A 27 6.01 19.13 -2.80
C TRP A 27 6.47 18.05 -3.77
N ARG A 28 7.51 17.30 -3.40
CA ARG A 28 8.03 16.19 -4.22
C ARG A 28 6.95 15.13 -4.47
N ARG A 29 6.19 14.75 -3.45
CA ARG A 29 5.08 13.79 -3.59
C ARG A 29 4.00 14.29 -4.54
N ASN A 30 3.60 15.57 -4.45
CA ASN A 30 2.61 16.16 -5.35
C ASN A 30 3.11 16.28 -6.80
N SER A 31 4.38 16.62 -7.01
CA SER A 31 4.95 16.75 -8.35
C SER A 31 5.02 15.41 -9.09
N MET A 32 5.39 14.33 -8.41
CA MET A 32 5.44 12.99 -9.02
C MET A 32 4.04 12.45 -9.34
N ALA A 33 3.04 12.72 -8.49
CA ALA A 33 1.65 12.35 -8.75
C ALA A 33 1.04 13.09 -9.97
N ALA A 34 1.45 14.34 -10.19
CA ALA A 34 1.03 15.13 -11.34
C ALA A 34 1.68 14.65 -12.65
N GLU A 35 2.94 14.19 -12.59
CA GLU A 35 3.65 13.63 -13.75
C GLU A 35 3.08 12.26 -14.16
N LEU A 36 2.57 11.48 -13.19
CA LEU A 36 1.96 10.16 -13.41
C LEU A 36 0.45 10.19 -13.70
N ASN A 37 -0.18 11.37 -13.79
CA ASN A 37 -1.65 11.53 -13.98
C ASN A 37 -2.47 10.59 -13.07
N ILE A 38 -2.11 10.51 -11.79
CA ILE A 38 -2.79 9.60 -10.85
C ILE A 38 -4.25 10.03 -10.68
N THR A 39 -5.17 9.11 -10.98
CA THR A 39 -6.62 9.35 -10.86
C THR A 39 -6.98 9.60 -9.39
N PRO A 40 -7.72 10.68 -9.06
CA PRO A 40 -8.18 10.93 -7.69
C PRO A 40 -8.96 9.74 -7.13
N GLY A 41 -8.64 9.33 -5.90
CA GLY A 41 -9.24 8.16 -5.25
C GLY A 41 -8.59 6.82 -5.59
N SER A 42 -7.56 6.79 -6.42
CA SER A 42 -6.72 5.61 -6.59
C SER A 42 -5.85 5.33 -5.37
N ILE A 43 -5.45 4.07 -5.21
CA ILE A 43 -4.55 3.62 -4.15
C ILE A 43 -3.11 3.73 -4.68
N PRO A 44 -2.27 4.68 -4.20
CA PRO A 44 -0.94 4.88 -4.74
C PRO A 44 -0.03 3.66 -4.49
N ILE A 45 0.76 3.32 -5.51
CA ILE A 45 1.78 2.27 -5.47
C ILE A 45 3.16 2.93 -5.52
N TYR A 46 3.99 2.62 -4.54
CA TYR A 46 5.38 3.05 -4.48
C TYR A 46 6.32 1.87 -4.71
N TYR A 47 7.39 2.07 -5.48
CA TYR A 47 8.46 1.11 -5.68
C TYR A 47 9.81 1.76 -5.35
N GLY A 48 10.53 1.21 -4.36
CA GLY A 48 11.75 1.79 -3.80
C GLY A 48 11.56 3.25 -3.37
N GLY A 49 10.41 3.55 -2.75
CA GLY A 49 10.02 4.90 -2.33
C GLY A 49 9.59 5.86 -3.45
N ASN A 50 9.59 5.46 -4.72
CA ASN A 50 9.11 6.29 -5.83
C ASN A 50 7.67 5.90 -6.19
N LEU A 51 6.78 6.89 -6.31
CA LEU A 51 5.43 6.65 -6.83
C LEU A 51 5.55 6.15 -8.27
N ILE A 52 4.88 5.05 -8.61
CA ILE A 52 4.91 4.45 -9.96
C ILE A 52 3.52 4.35 -10.60
N GLY A 53 2.46 4.46 -9.80
CA GLY A 53 1.09 4.31 -10.29
C GLY A 53 0.08 4.40 -9.16
N GLY A 54 -1.18 4.13 -9.48
CA GLY A 54 -2.25 4.06 -8.50
C GLY A 54 -3.33 3.09 -8.95
N VAL A 55 -3.73 2.19 -8.05
CA VAL A 55 -4.79 1.20 -8.32
C VAL A 55 -6.13 1.90 -8.45
N VAL A 56 -6.75 1.76 -9.61
CA VAL A 56 -8.13 2.19 -9.87
C VAL A 56 -9.01 0.95 -10.00
N ILE A 57 -10.11 0.89 -9.25
CA ILE A 57 -11.02 -0.27 -9.23
C ILE A 57 -11.52 -0.64 -10.64
N ALA A 58 -11.83 0.37 -11.47
CA ALA A 58 -12.29 0.15 -12.85
C ALA A 58 -11.24 -0.56 -13.74
N GLU A 59 -9.94 -0.41 -13.45
CA GLU A 59 -8.89 -1.14 -14.18
C GLU A 59 -8.88 -2.62 -13.79
N LEU A 60 -9.19 -2.90 -12.51
CA LEU A 60 -9.26 -4.27 -11.99
C LEU A 60 -10.40 -5.06 -12.60
N GLU A 61 -11.50 -4.44 -13.00
CA GLU A 61 -12.64 -5.13 -13.65
C GLU A 61 -12.26 -5.90 -14.92
N SER A 62 -11.11 -5.57 -15.53
CA SER A 62 -10.57 -6.31 -16.68
C SER A 62 -9.80 -7.58 -16.30
N LEU A 63 -9.44 -7.74 -15.03
CA LEU A 63 -8.71 -8.88 -14.49
C LEU A 63 -9.67 -10.00 -14.06
N PRO A 64 -9.24 -11.28 -14.12
CA PRO A 64 -10.01 -12.38 -13.58
C PRO A 64 -10.16 -12.26 -12.06
N THR A 65 -11.33 -12.65 -11.55
CA THR A 65 -11.55 -12.79 -10.11
C THR A 65 -11.34 -14.23 -9.67
N VAL A 66 -10.88 -14.38 -8.44
CA VAL A 66 -10.80 -15.64 -7.70
C VAL A 66 -11.57 -15.51 -6.39
N SER A 67 -11.89 -16.64 -5.77
CA SER A 67 -12.60 -16.63 -4.49
C SER A 67 -12.16 -17.76 -3.57
N PHE A 68 -12.30 -17.53 -2.27
CA PHE A 68 -12.17 -18.54 -1.23
C PHE A 68 -13.20 -18.32 -0.13
N VAL A 69 -13.44 -19.33 0.70
CA VAL A 69 -14.37 -19.24 1.83
C VAL A 69 -13.58 -18.93 3.09
N ASP A 70 -13.90 -17.83 3.77
CA ASP A 70 -13.25 -17.47 5.03
C ASP A 70 -13.56 -18.47 6.14
N ALA A 71 -12.54 -18.87 6.90
CA ALA A 71 -12.66 -19.93 7.90
C ALA A 71 -13.48 -19.50 9.14
N GLU A 72 -13.54 -18.20 9.46
CA GLU A 72 -14.16 -17.70 10.69
C GLU A 72 -15.69 -17.57 10.62
N LYS A 73 -16.19 -17.10 9.49
CA LYS A 73 -17.59 -16.75 9.24
C LYS A 73 -18.19 -17.53 8.09
N GLY A 74 -17.39 -18.30 7.36
CA GLY A 74 -17.84 -19.07 6.21
C GLY A 74 -18.33 -18.20 5.06
N LYS A 75 -17.88 -16.93 4.96
CA LYS A 75 -18.27 -16.04 3.87
C LYS A 75 -17.25 -16.14 2.75
N THR A 76 -17.77 -16.21 1.52
CA THR A 76 -16.95 -16.06 0.34
C THR A 76 -16.26 -14.70 0.33
N GLN A 77 -14.94 -14.70 0.17
CA GLN A 77 -14.16 -13.56 -0.26
C GLN A 77 -13.91 -13.73 -1.75
N GLU A 78 -14.15 -12.68 -2.53
CA GLU A 78 -14.00 -12.71 -3.99
C GLU A 78 -13.30 -11.42 -4.45
N GLY A 79 -12.37 -11.53 -5.38
CA GLY A 79 -11.66 -10.37 -5.87
C GLY A 79 -10.48 -10.72 -6.76
N TRP A 80 -9.58 -9.77 -6.94
CA TRP A 80 -8.47 -9.86 -7.90
C TRP A 80 -7.19 -10.26 -7.20
N LEU A 81 -6.44 -11.20 -7.79
CA LEU A 81 -5.14 -11.60 -7.28
C LEU A 81 -4.19 -10.40 -7.25
N LEU A 82 -3.52 -10.19 -6.12
CA LEU A 82 -2.59 -9.07 -5.95
C LEU A 82 -1.42 -9.16 -6.96
N GLN A 83 -1.01 -10.36 -7.33
CA GLN A 83 -0.04 -10.60 -8.39
C GLN A 83 -0.48 -9.96 -9.72
N ASP A 84 -1.70 -10.23 -10.17
CA ASP A 84 -2.22 -9.73 -11.44
C ASP A 84 -2.38 -8.20 -11.41
N VAL A 85 -2.80 -7.66 -10.26
CA VAL A 85 -2.88 -6.21 -10.02
C VAL A 85 -1.50 -5.56 -10.20
N PHE A 86 -0.44 -6.13 -9.62
CA PHE A 86 0.91 -5.56 -9.75
C PHE A 86 1.47 -5.66 -11.15
N LEU A 87 1.08 -6.69 -11.91
CA LEU A 87 1.51 -6.84 -13.31
C LEU A 87 0.94 -5.79 -14.25
N LEU A 88 -0.06 -5.00 -13.82
CA LEU A 88 -0.49 -3.80 -14.52
C LEU A 88 0.52 -2.66 -14.45
N TYR A 89 1.34 -2.61 -13.39
CA TYR A 89 2.23 -1.48 -13.08
C TYR A 89 3.72 -1.84 -13.15
N LEU A 90 4.09 -3.10 -12.92
CA LEU A 90 5.47 -3.57 -12.84
C LEU A 90 5.68 -4.87 -13.64
N PRO A 91 6.73 -4.95 -14.48
CA PRO A 91 7.14 -6.22 -15.09
C PRO A 91 7.64 -7.20 -14.01
N THR A 92 7.29 -8.50 -14.12
CA THR A 92 7.75 -9.56 -13.20
C THR A 92 9.26 -9.60 -12.95
N LYS A 93 10.07 -9.16 -13.93
CA LYS A 93 11.54 -9.20 -13.85
C LYS A 93 12.13 -8.21 -12.84
N GLU A 94 11.33 -7.27 -12.35
CA GLU A 94 11.76 -6.25 -11.39
C GLU A 94 11.60 -6.71 -9.94
N LEU A 95 10.81 -7.76 -9.68
CA LEU A 95 10.52 -8.24 -8.33
C LEU A 95 11.30 -9.51 -8.03
N SER A 96 12.16 -9.46 -7.02
CA SER A 96 12.80 -10.64 -6.46
C SER A 96 11.80 -11.39 -5.56
N PRO A 97 11.94 -12.71 -5.35
CA PRO A 97 11.06 -13.45 -4.44
C PRO A 97 11.00 -12.87 -3.02
N GLU A 98 12.09 -12.21 -2.58
CA GLU A 98 12.24 -11.59 -1.26
C GLU A 98 11.75 -10.13 -1.21
N SER A 99 11.38 -9.54 -2.36
CA SER A 99 10.89 -8.17 -2.42
C SER A 99 9.68 -8.03 -1.48
N GLN A 100 9.70 -7.03 -0.62
CA GLN A 100 8.68 -6.81 0.40
C GLN A 100 7.57 -5.92 -0.14
N ILE A 101 6.33 -6.35 0.05
CA ILE A 101 5.12 -5.67 -0.34
C ILE A 101 4.39 -5.31 0.94
N THR A 102 4.30 -4.01 1.20
CA THR A 102 3.55 -3.47 2.32
C THR A 102 2.24 -2.89 1.82
N VAL A 103 1.13 -3.39 2.36
CA VAL A 103 -0.22 -2.89 2.07
C VAL A 103 -0.79 -2.32 3.36
N SER A 104 -1.24 -1.06 3.34
CA SER A 104 -1.70 -0.40 4.55
C SER A 104 -3.03 0.33 4.39
N SER A 105 -3.68 0.53 5.54
CA SER A 105 -4.83 1.42 5.71
C SER A 105 -4.55 2.37 6.86
N SER A 106 -4.42 3.66 6.54
CA SER A 106 -4.22 4.72 7.52
C SER A 106 -5.46 4.93 8.38
N SER A 107 -6.65 4.77 7.81
CA SER A 107 -7.94 4.93 8.52
C SER A 107 -8.20 3.83 9.56
N ARG A 108 -7.66 2.63 9.34
CA ARG A 108 -7.79 1.48 10.25
C ARG A 108 -6.56 1.25 11.11
N GLY A 109 -5.44 1.90 10.81
CA GLY A 109 -4.15 1.64 11.46
C GLY A 109 -3.66 0.21 11.21
N LYS A 110 -3.97 -0.37 10.05
CA LYS A 110 -3.63 -1.74 9.68
C LYS A 110 -2.56 -1.79 8.61
N THR A 111 -1.73 -2.82 8.67
CA THR A 111 -0.66 -3.06 7.71
C THR A 111 -0.42 -4.56 7.59
N ALA A 112 -0.27 -5.03 6.36
CA ALA A 112 0.24 -6.36 6.05
C ALA A 112 1.56 -6.21 5.30
N VAL A 113 2.54 -7.04 5.64
CA VAL A 113 3.83 -7.12 4.95
C VAL A 113 3.95 -8.54 4.41
N LEU A 114 4.12 -8.64 3.10
CA LEU A 114 4.18 -9.88 2.35
C LEU A 114 5.45 -9.89 1.51
N THR A 115 5.99 -11.07 1.22
CA THR A 115 7.01 -11.25 0.20
C THR A 115 6.37 -11.43 -1.17
N TRP A 116 7.09 -11.09 -2.23
CA TRP A 116 6.62 -11.37 -3.58
C TRP A 116 6.41 -12.87 -3.82
N ALA A 117 7.25 -13.73 -3.23
CA ALA A 117 7.05 -15.18 -3.28
C ALA A 117 5.69 -15.62 -2.71
N GLU A 118 5.26 -15.03 -1.60
CA GLU A 118 3.95 -15.31 -1.02
C GLU A 118 2.81 -14.79 -1.89
N VAL A 119 2.96 -13.61 -2.49
CA VAL A 119 1.95 -13.02 -3.39
C VAL A 119 1.81 -13.81 -4.69
N GLN A 120 2.90 -14.37 -5.21
CA GLN A 120 2.90 -15.17 -6.43
C GLN A 120 2.36 -16.59 -6.25
N ASN A 121 2.27 -17.08 -5.01
CA ASN A 121 1.76 -18.42 -4.76
C ASN A 121 0.22 -18.41 -4.80
N PRO A 122 -0.43 -19.05 -5.78
CA PRO A 122 -1.89 -19.04 -5.89
C PRO A 122 -2.59 -19.69 -4.70
N ASP A 123 -1.93 -20.61 -3.99
CA ASP A 123 -2.51 -21.29 -2.81
C ASP A 123 -2.70 -20.33 -1.62
N ASN A 124 -2.02 -19.19 -1.62
CA ASN A 124 -2.11 -18.17 -0.59
C ASN A 124 -3.32 -17.25 -0.77
N ASN A 125 -3.99 -17.29 -1.92
CA ASN A 125 -5.17 -16.49 -2.24
C ASN A 125 -5.04 -15.00 -1.86
N VAL A 126 -3.87 -14.40 -2.06
CA VAL A 126 -3.65 -12.98 -1.75
C VAL A 126 -4.41 -12.14 -2.76
N LEU A 127 -5.54 -11.58 -2.36
CA LEU A 127 -6.44 -10.88 -3.27
C LEU A 127 -6.98 -9.57 -2.67
N PHE A 128 -7.33 -8.65 -3.56
CA PHE A 128 -8.15 -7.49 -3.23
C PHE A 128 -9.62 -7.81 -3.46
N ASP A 129 -10.37 -7.90 -2.36
CA ASP A 129 -11.82 -8.00 -2.34
C ASP A 129 -12.43 -6.59 -2.27
N LEU A 130 -13.50 -6.36 -3.04
CA LEU A 130 -14.25 -5.11 -3.01
C LEU A 130 -15.21 -5.10 -1.81
N SER A 131 -14.92 -4.24 -0.84
CA SER A 131 -15.78 -4.05 0.31
C SER A 131 -17.13 -3.46 -0.09
N GLY A 132 -18.18 -3.70 0.69
CA GLY A 132 -19.49 -3.07 0.48
C GLY A 132 -19.50 -1.54 0.58
N ALA A 133 -18.41 -0.93 1.08
CA ALA A 133 -18.22 0.52 1.10
C ALA A 133 -17.57 1.07 -0.19
N GLY A 134 -17.25 0.21 -1.17
CA GLY A 134 -16.58 0.58 -2.41
C GLY A 134 -15.06 0.75 -2.28
N THR A 135 -14.46 0.19 -1.22
CA THR A 135 -13.02 0.24 -0.96
C THR A 135 -12.38 -1.13 -1.13
N LEU A 136 -11.09 -1.19 -1.47
CA LEU A 136 -10.39 -2.46 -1.52
C LEU A 136 -9.98 -2.93 -0.14
N LYS A 137 -10.10 -4.24 0.07
CA LYS A 137 -9.70 -4.95 1.27
C LYS A 137 -8.74 -6.08 0.87
N LEU A 138 -7.54 -6.06 1.43
CA LEU A 138 -6.59 -7.16 1.26
C LEU A 138 -6.98 -8.33 2.16
N VAL A 139 -7.14 -9.50 1.56
CA VAL A 139 -7.44 -10.77 2.24
C VAL A 139 -6.55 -11.88 1.70
N SER A 140 -6.36 -12.94 2.48
CA SER A 140 -5.51 -14.07 2.10
C SER A 140 -5.89 -15.31 2.91
N THR A 141 -5.30 -16.45 2.55
CA THR A 141 -5.26 -17.69 3.34
C THR A 141 -3.88 -17.95 3.98
N LEU A 142 -2.98 -16.96 3.97
CA LEU A 142 -1.69 -16.99 4.66
C LEU A 142 -1.87 -16.95 6.18
N GLU A 143 -1.05 -17.70 6.92
CA GLU A 143 -1.16 -17.81 8.40
C GLU A 143 -1.12 -16.46 9.15
N ASN A 144 -0.52 -15.42 8.58
CA ASN A 144 -0.43 -14.07 9.16
C ASN A 144 -1.43 -13.06 8.53
N LEU A 145 -2.35 -13.54 7.70
CA LEU A 145 -3.36 -12.76 7.00
C LEU A 145 -4.63 -13.60 6.69
N ASP A 146 -4.89 -14.68 7.43
CA ASP A 146 -6.01 -15.60 7.21
C ASP A 146 -7.22 -15.28 8.08
N THR A 147 -7.03 -14.43 9.09
CA THR A 147 -8.10 -13.96 9.98
C THR A 147 -8.65 -12.60 9.56
N ARG A 148 -9.93 -12.34 9.90
CA ARG A 148 -10.61 -11.08 9.56
C ARG A 148 -10.00 -9.88 10.29
N ASP A 149 -9.40 -10.13 11.44
CA ASP A 149 -8.71 -9.12 12.25
C ASP A 149 -7.33 -8.75 11.68
N GLU A 150 -6.71 -9.61 10.88
CA GLU A 150 -5.45 -9.33 10.19
C GLU A 150 -5.65 -8.64 8.85
N TRP A 151 -6.78 -8.89 8.18
CA TRP A 151 -7.09 -8.28 6.88
C TRP A 151 -7.02 -6.75 6.88
N VAL A 152 -6.44 -6.19 5.81
CA VAL A 152 -6.29 -4.74 5.62
C VAL A 152 -7.51 -4.21 4.87
N GLN A 153 -8.50 -3.73 5.62
CA GLN A 153 -9.68 -3.06 5.08
C GLN A 153 -9.36 -1.61 4.75
N ASP A 154 -10.08 -1.03 3.77
CA ASP A 154 -9.93 0.37 3.37
C ASP A 154 -8.47 0.69 3.00
N THR A 155 -7.89 -0.16 2.13
CA THR A 155 -6.51 -0.03 1.68
C THR A 155 -6.31 1.32 1.02
N ASP A 156 -5.28 2.07 1.44
CA ASP A 156 -4.99 3.42 0.95
C ASP A 156 -3.54 3.65 0.54
N LYS A 157 -2.66 2.65 0.70
CA LYS A 157 -1.28 2.73 0.25
C LYS A 157 -0.68 1.34 0.02
N ILE A 158 0.15 1.24 -1.02
CA ILE A 158 0.95 0.06 -1.37
C ILE A 158 2.40 0.49 -1.55
N GLU A 159 3.34 -0.21 -0.91
CA GLU A 159 4.77 0.01 -1.03
C GLU A 159 5.47 -1.28 -1.37
N ILE A 160 6.43 -1.22 -2.29
CA ILE A 160 7.19 -2.36 -2.78
C ILE A 160 8.67 -2.03 -2.63
N GLU A 161 9.37 -2.80 -1.81
CA GLU A 161 10.80 -2.70 -1.59
C GLU A 161 11.50 -3.89 -2.28
N PRO A 162 12.41 -3.66 -3.25
CA PRO A 162 13.00 -4.71 -4.08
C PRO A 162 13.93 -5.68 -3.35
#